data_AF-A0AA43P6C9-F1
#
_entry.id   AF-A0AA43P6C9-F1
#
_cell.length_a   1.000
_cell.length_b   1.000
_cell.length_c   1.000
_cell.angle_alpha   90.00
_cell.angle_beta   90.00
_cell.angle_gamma   90.00
#
_symmetry.space_group_name_H-M   'P 1'
#
loop_
_entity.id
_entity.type
_entity.pdbx_description
1 polymer ?
#
loop_
_entity_poly.entity_id
_entity_poly.type
_entity_poly.pdbx_seq_one_letter_code
_entity_poly.pdbx_strand_id
1 'polypeptide(L)'
;MEHKTNAVEVSFLKKTKWTGTTTRTLTFPVGELADRCLNAWLDITDESFSHATLPSTQLTERFSTLMKSDADQAAWDEFYKAVGEEFSRLSVDELAACFIELNDPSTIESVLWSDGEHEFLDSGCEHRY
;
A
#
# COMPACT_ATOMS: atom_id res chain seq x y z
N MET A 1 -5.38 11.58 18.70
CA MET A 1 -4.64 10.55 19.43
C MET A 1 -4.03 9.68 18.35
N GLU A 2 -2.71 9.72 18.16
CA GLU A 2 -2.03 8.83 17.21
C GLU A 2 -2.02 7.43 17.83
N HIS A 3 -2.77 6.50 17.24
CA HIS A 3 -2.68 5.09 17.58
C HIS A 3 -1.34 4.58 17.04
N LYS A 4 -0.33 4.47 17.90
CA LYS A 4 0.90 3.75 17.56
C LYS A 4 0.56 2.26 17.52
N THR A 5 0.48 1.71 16.33
CA THR A 5 0.42 0.27 16.09
C THR A 5 1.64 -0.40 16.74
N ASN A 6 1.43 -1.44 17.55
CA ASN A 6 2.51 -2.30 18.08
C ASN A 6 2.83 -3.47 17.13
N ALA A 7 2.05 -3.64 16.06
CA ALA A 7 2.28 -4.67 15.06
C ALA A 7 3.60 -4.43 14.32
N VAL A 8 4.39 -5.50 14.23
CA VAL A 8 5.66 -5.56 13.49
C VAL A 8 5.47 -6.24 12.14
N GLU A 9 4.44 -7.08 11.98
CA GLU A 9 4.08 -7.77 10.75
C GLU A 9 2.60 -7.55 10.38
N VAL A 10 2.33 -7.60 9.09
CA VAL A 10 0.98 -7.61 8.51
C VAL A 10 0.86 -8.75 7.52
N SER A 11 -0.29 -9.41 7.52
CA SER A 11 -0.61 -10.51 6.63
C SER A 11 -1.91 -10.24 5.89
N PHE A 12 -1.88 -10.37 4.57
CA PHE A 12 -3.05 -10.25 3.70
C PHE A 12 -3.43 -11.61 3.14
N LEU A 13 -4.65 -12.07 3.43
CA LEU A 13 -5.21 -13.30 2.91
C LEU A 13 -6.05 -13.02 1.66
N LYS A 14 -5.75 -13.69 0.55
CA LYS A 14 -6.53 -13.66 -0.68
C LYS A 14 -7.38 -14.91 -0.89
N LYS A 15 -8.48 -14.76 -1.62
CA LYS A 15 -9.29 -15.86 -2.19
C LYS A 15 -8.47 -16.73 -3.13
N THR A 16 -7.54 -16.10 -3.87
CA THR A 16 -6.63 -16.72 -4.84
C THR A 16 -5.19 -16.63 -4.35
N LYS A 17 -4.26 -17.27 -5.08
CA LYS A 17 -2.83 -17.15 -4.77
C LYS A 17 -2.32 -15.76 -5.14
N TRP A 18 -1.36 -15.24 -4.38
CA TRP A 18 -0.66 -14.01 -4.74
C TRP A 18 0.13 -14.22 -6.03
N THR A 19 0.18 -13.18 -6.87
CA THR A 19 0.95 -13.21 -8.11
C THR A 19 2.42 -13.51 -7.80
N GLY A 20 3.00 -14.50 -8.49
CA GLY A 20 4.39 -14.91 -8.28
C GLY A 20 4.62 -15.79 -7.04
N THR A 21 3.58 -16.16 -6.29
CA THR A 21 3.71 -17.06 -5.13
C THR A 21 2.83 -18.32 -5.26
N THR A 22 3.08 -19.30 -4.39
CA THR A 22 2.23 -20.49 -4.26
C THR A 22 1.19 -20.36 -3.15
N THR A 23 1.20 -19.25 -2.40
CA THR A 23 0.44 -19.04 -1.16
C THR A 23 -0.73 -18.06 -1.37
N ARG A 24 -1.77 -18.21 -0.56
CA ARG A 24 -2.89 -17.27 -0.46
C ARG A 24 -2.65 -16.17 0.57
N THR A 25 -1.68 -16.36 1.46
CA THR A 25 -1.26 -15.38 2.47
C THR A 25 0.04 -14.75 2.01
N LEU A 26 0.11 -13.42 2.10
CA LEU A 26 1.31 -12.62 1.92
C LEU A 26 1.58 -11.88 3.23
N THR A 27 2.70 -12.22 3.87
CA THR A 27 3.13 -11.66 5.15
C THR A 27 4.43 -10.91 4.96
N PHE A 28 4.53 -9.72 5.53
CA PHE A 28 5.75 -8.91 5.52
C PHE A 28 5.74 -7.91 6.69
N PRO A 29 6.91 -7.34 7.04
CA PRO A 29 7.01 -6.34 8.10
C PRO A 29 6.16 -5.09 7.80
N VAL A 30 5.53 -4.52 8.82
CA VAL A 30 4.74 -3.27 8.71
C VAL A 30 5.58 -2.13 8.13
N GLY A 31 6.88 -2.10 8.45
CA GLY A 31 7.83 -1.11 7.90
C GLY A 31 8.02 -1.18 6.38
N GLU A 32 7.69 -2.30 5.73
CA GLU A 32 7.73 -2.44 4.27
C GLU A 32 6.43 -2.00 3.58
N LEU A 33 5.36 -1.71 4.33
CA LEU A 33 4.03 -1.54 3.75
C LEU A 33 3.94 -0.32 2.82
N ALA A 34 4.63 0.79 3.13
CA ALA A 34 4.69 1.95 2.24
C ALA A 34 5.38 1.63 0.90
N ASP A 35 6.52 0.91 0.95
CA ASP A 35 7.24 0.47 -0.25
C ASP A 35 6.40 -0.53 -1.06
N ARG A 36 5.63 -1.39 -0.38
CA ARG A 36 4.72 -2.35 -1.03
C ARG A 36 3.57 -1.63 -1.75
N CYS A 37 3.01 -0.58 -1.17
CA CYS A 37 2.02 0.27 -1.83
C CYS A 37 2.62 0.97 -3.06
N LEU A 38 3.82 1.53 -2.93
CA LEU A 38 4.49 2.16 -4.08
C LEU A 38 4.72 1.16 -5.22
N ASN A 39 5.28 -0.01 -4.92
CA ASN A 39 5.53 -1.03 -5.95
C ASN A 39 4.23 -1.53 -6.60
N ALA A 40 3.19 -1.77 -5.80
CA ALA A 40 1.89 -2.17 -6.34
C ALA A 40 1.27 -1.08 -7.22
N TRP A 41 1.46 0.20 -6.89
CA TRP A 41 1.02 1.32 -7.72
C TRP A 41 1.82 1.43 -9.03
N LEU A 42 3.14 1.22 -8.98
CA LEU A 42 4.01 1.21 -10.17
C LEU A 42 3.71 0.06 -11.13
N ASP A 43 3.22 -1.07 -10.60
CA ASP A 43 2.81 -2.23 -11.40
C ASP A 43 1.43 -2.06 -12.07
N ILE A 44 0.71 -0.96 -11.80
CA ILE A 44 -0.57 -0.68 -12.46
C ILE A 44 -0.34 -0.35 -13.94
N THR A 45 -0.97 -1.11 -14.82
CA THR A 45 -0.96 -0.85 -16.27
C THR A 45 -2.13 0.01 -16.75
N ASP A 46 -3.21 0.10 -15.97
CA ASP A 46 -4.37 0.94 -16.26
C ASP A 46 -4.12 2.38 -15.77
N GLU A 47 -3.82 3.28 -16.68
CA GLU A 47 -3.55 4.70 -16.40
C GLU A 47 -4.70 5.39 -15.65
N SER A 48 -5.96 5.02 -15.93
CA SER A 48 -7.12 5.61 -15.24
C SER A 48 -7.16 5.15 -13.78
N PHE A 49 -6.81 3.90 -13.53
CA PHE A 49 -6.70 3.36 -12.18
C PHE A 49 -5.48 3.94 -11.44
N SER A 50 -4.31 4.05 -12.08
CA SER A 50 -3.13 4.71 -11.50
C SER A 50 -3.46 6.14 -11.08
N HIS A 51 -4.14 6.89 -11.95
CA HIS A 51 -4.55 8.27 -11.67
C HIS A 51 -5.53 8.37 -10.49
N ALA A 52 -6.50 7.45 -10.39
CA ALA A 52 -7.53 7.46 -9.36
C ALA A 52 -7.02 7.03 -7.97
N THR A 53 -5.94 6.25 -7.92
CA THR A 53 -5.39 5.67 -6.67
C THR A 53 -4.23 6.48 -6.08
N LEU A 54 -3.89 7.63 -6.66
CA LEU A 54 -2.85 8.50 -6.13
C LEU A 54 -3.24 9.06 -4.75
N PRO A 55 -2.27 9.14 -3.80
CA PRO A 55 -2.57 9.49 -2.41
C PRO A 55 -2.90 10.98 -2.20
N SER A 56 -2.73 11.83 -3.21
CA SER A 56 -3.08 13.25 -3.12
C SER A 56 -3.47 13.87 -4.45
N THR A 57 -4.37 14.86 -4.42
CA THR A 57 -4.79 15.63 -5.59
C THR A 57 -3.62 16.33 -6.29
N GLN A 58 -2.61 16.78 -5.54
CA GLN A 58 -1.42 17.40 -6.12
C GLN A 58 -0.63 16.40 -6.98
N LEU A 59 -0.49 15.16 -6.53
CA LEU A 59 0.13 14.11 -7.34
C LEU A 59 -0.73 13.76 -8.55
N THR A 60 -2.06 13.73 -8.40
CA THR A 60 -3.00 13.52 -9.50
C THR A 60 -2.83 14.56 -10.63
N GLU A 61 -2.73 15.85 -10.26
CA GLU A 61 -2.49 16.93 -11.22
C GLU A 61 -1.11 16.83 -11.89
N ARG A 62 -0.08 16.48 -11.10
CA ARG A 62 1.29 16.29 -11.60
C ARG A 62 1.37 15.10 -12.58
N PHE A 63 0.74 13.98 -12.25
CA PHE A 63 0.61 12.81 -13.12
C PHE A 63 -0.07 13.17 -14.44
N SER A 64 -1.22 13.84 -14.37
CA SER A 64 -1.94 14.36 -15.55
C SER A 64 -1.08 15.28 -16.42
N THR A 65 -0.19 16.07 -15.81
CA THR A 65 0.73 16.96 -16.53
C THR A 65 1.84 16.17 -17.22
N LEU A 66 2.45 15.22 -16.51
CA LEU A 66 3.52 14.37 -17.03
C LEU A 66 3.03 13.53 -18.23
N MET A 67 1.85 12.92 -18.12
CA MET A 67 1.22 12.14 -19.20
C MET A 67 0.96 12.93 -20.48
N LYS A 68 0.81 14.26 -20.39
CA LYS A 68 0.57 15.14 -21.56
C LYS A 68 1.85 15.75 -22.12
N SER A 69 2.98 15.49 -21.48
CA SER A 69 4.28 16.08 -21.81
C SER A 69 5.23 15.03 -22.37
N ASP A 70 6.28 15.46 -23.06
CA ASP A 70 7.42 14.61 -23.44
C ASP A 70 8.44 14.60 -22.31
N ALA A 71 7.97 14.29 -21.09
CA ALA A 71 8.80 14.26 -19.89
C ALA A 71 9.84 13.14 -19.98
N ASP A 72 11.08 13.45 -19.61
CA ASP A 72 12.14 12.45 -19.56
C ASP A 72 12.00 11.53 -18.34
N GLN A 73 12.84 10.49 -18.30
CA GLN A 73 12.84 9.54 -17.20
C GLN A 73 13.14 10.21 -15.85
N ALA A 74 13.96 11.27 -15.82
CA ALA A 74 14.30 11.95 -14.57
C ALA A 74 13.07 12.64 -13.95
N ALA A 75 12.21 13.26 -14.77
CA ALA A 75 10.96 13.84 -14.31
C ALA A 75 9.98 12.79 -13.74
N TRP A 76 9.95 11.60 -14.34
CA TRP A 76 9.18 10.46 -13.83
C TRP A 76 9.75 9.89 -12.53
N ASP A 77 11.07 9.74 -12.42
CA ASP A 77 11.73 9.25 -11.21
C ASP A 77 11.48 10.19 -10.02
N GLU A 78 11.54 11.51 -10.23
CA GLU A 78 11.17 12.50 -9.23
C GLU A 78 9.69 12.43 -8.83
N PHE A 79 8.82 12.07 -9.76
CA PHE A 79 7.40 11.87 -9.47
C PHE A 79 7.17 10.62 -8.63
N TYR A 80 7.77 9.49 -9.00
CA TYR A 80 7.67 8.24 -8.22
C TYR A 80 8.22 8.41 -6.80
N LYS A 81 9.31 9.16 -6.64
CA LYS A 81 9.83 9.52 -5.33
C LYS A 81 8.78 10.30 -4.50
N ALA A 82 8.11 11.27 -5.10
CA ALA A 82 7.08 12.04 -4.42
C ALA A 82 5.87 11.19 -4.03
N VAL A 83 5.47 10.22 -4.88
CA VAL A 83 4.43 9.23 -4.53
C VAL A 83 4.85 8.40 -3.31
N GLY A 84 6.09 7.88 -3.29
CA GLY A 84 6.62 7.13 -2.16
C GLY A 84 6.70 7.95 -0.87
N GLU A 85 7.05 9.22 -0.96
CA GLU A 85 7.04 10.14 0.18
C GLU A 85 5.63 10.36 0.74
N GLU A 86 4.60 10.45 -0.10
CA GLU A 86 3.20 10.55 0.37
C GLU A 86 2.75 9.24 1.03
N PHE A 87 3.05 8.07 0.45
CA PHE A 87 2.75 6.79 1.12
C PHE A 87 3.44 6.68 2.48
N SER A 88 4.68 7.15 2.61
CA SER A 88 5.41 7.12 3.88
C SER A 88 4.81 8.03 4.97
N ARG A 89 3.90 8.94 4.62
CA ARG A 89 3.19 9.81 5.58
C ARG A 89 1.85 9.24 6.05
N LEU A 90 1.31 8.25 5.34
CA LEU A 90 0.08 7.59 5.72
C LEU A 90 0.28 6.77 7.00
N SER A 91 -0.77 6.67 7.80
CA SER A 91 -0.81 5.73 8.92
C SER A 91 -0.78 4.29 8.42
N VAL A 92 -0.44 3.36 9.32
CA VAL A 92 -0.39 1.93 9.01
C VAL A 92 -1.74 1.40 8.51
N ASP A 93 -2.85 1.88 9.07
CA ASP A 93 -4.20 1.50 8.63
C ASP A 93 -4.52 2.05 7.24
N GLU A 94 -4.18 3.31 6.96
CA GLU A 94 -4.36 3.92 5.64
C GLU A 94 -3.50 3.21 4.59
N LEU A 95 -2.28 2.81 4.95
CA LEU A 95 -1.40 2.03 4.09
C LEU A 95 -1.98 0.63 3.81
N ALA A 96 -2.54 -0.06 4.81
CA ALA A 96 -3.16 -1.35 4.59
C ALA A 96 -4.40 -1.25 3.70
N ALA A 97 -5.24 -0.23 3.93
CA ALA A 97 -6.38 0.05 3.06
C ALA A 97 -5.92 0.36 1.62
N CYS A 98 -4.88 1.16 1.45
CA CYS A 98 -4.30 1.44 0.14
C CYS A 98 -3.77 0.17 -0.54
N PHE A 99 -3.03 -0.68 0.19
CA PHE A 99 -2.53 -1.94 -0.33
C PHE A 99 -3.66 -2.86 -0.80
N ILE A 100 -4.79 -2.87 -0.08
CA ILE A 100 -5.98 -3.63 -0.43
C ILE A 100 -6.59 -3.12 -1.74
N GLU A 101 -6.79 -1.81 -1.87
CA GLU A 101 -7.33 -1.19 -3.08
C GLU A 101 -6.45 -1.49 -4.31
N LEU A 102 -5.12 -1.35 -4.16
CA LEU A 102 -4.15 -1.61 -5.24
C LEU A 102 -4.10 -3.09 -5.67
N ASN A 103 -4.49 -4.02 -4.80
CA ASN A 103 -4.39 -5.46 -5.03
C ASN A 103 -5.72 -6.16 -5.28
N ASP A 104 -6.74 -5.41 -5.74
CA ASP A 104 -8.12 -5.84 -5.93
C ASP A 104 -8.82 -6.19 -4.59
N PRO A 105 -9.60 -5.27 -4.01
CA PRO A 105 -10.25 -5.46 -2.72
C PRO A 105 -11.23 -6.64 -2.73
N SER A 106 -11.81 -6.99 -3.89
CA SER A 106 -12.76 -8.09 -4.00
C SER A 106 -12.12 -9.46 -3.78
N THR A 107 -10.79 -9.53 -3.87
CA THR A 107 -10.02 -10.76 -3.74
C THR A 107 -9.39 -10.95 -2.37
N ILE A 108 -9.33 -9.91 -1.53
CA ILE A 108 -8.75 -9.97 -0.17
C ILE A 108 -9.86 -10.33 0.82
N GLU A 109 -9.60 -11.35 1.64
CA GLU A 109 -10.56 -11.89 2.62
C GLU A 109 -10.34 -11.32 4.01
N SER A 110 -9.08 -11.11 4.40
CA SER A 110 -8.74 -10.58 5.73
C SER A 110 -7.35 -9.95 5.75
N VAL A 111 -7.19 -9.05 6.73
CA VAL A 111 -5.90 -8.50 7.16
C VAL A 111 -5.67 -8.96 8.60
N LEU A 112 -4.48 -9.46 8.87
CA LEU A 112 -4.05 -9.89 10.20
C LEU A 112 -2.79 -9.13 10.58
N TRP A 113 -2.74 -8.64 11.81
CA TRP A 113 -1.61 -7.91 12.36
C TRP A 113 -0.91 -8.78 13.40
N SER A 114 0.41 -8.66 13.54
CA SER A 114 1.16 -9.42 14.54
C SER A 114 2.23 -8.57 15.20
N ASP A 115 2.39 -8.68 16.52
CA ASP A 115 3.49 -8.10 17.29
C ASP A 115 4.72 -9.02 17.37
N GLY A 116 4.67 -10.18 16.69
CA GLY A 116 5.67 -11.24 16.70
C GLY A 116 5.36 -12.37 17.68
N GLU A 117 4.45 -12.16 18.64
CA GLU A 117 4.02 -13.15 19.62
C GLU A 117 2.52 -13.46 19.52
N HIS A 118 1.70 -12.48 19.13
CA HIS A 118 0.23 -12.55 19.08
C HIS A 118 -0.31 -12.01 17.75
N GLU A 119 -1.45 -12.55 17.30
CA GLU A 119 -2.16 -12.09 16.10
C GLU A 119 -3.43 -11.31 16.45
N PHE A 120 -3.72 -10.26 15.67
CA PHE A 120 -4.81 -9.32 15.90
C PHE A 120 -5.58 -9.02 14.61
N LEU A 121 -6.87 -8.69 14.76
CA LEU A 121 -7.74 -8.28 13.65
C LEU A 121 -7.71 -6.76 13.39
N ASP A 122 -7.13 -5.98 14.31
CA ASP A 122 -7.01 -4.53 14.24
C ASP A 122 -5.57 -4.15 14.55
N SER A 123 -5.01 -3.20 13.81
CA SER A 123 -3.64 -2.72 14.00
C SER A 123 -3.51 -2.00 15.36
N GLY A 124 -4.59 -1.37 15.82
CA GLY A 124 -4.68 -0.68 17.10
C GLY A 124 -5.02 -1.56 18.31
N CYS A 125 -5.11 -2.88 18.15
CA CYS A 125 -5.42 -3.78 19.27
C CYS A 125 -4.26 -3.85 20.27
N GLU A 126 -4.30 -3.02 21.30
CA GLU A 126 -3.56 -3.25 22.53
C GLU A 126 -4.16 -4.45 23.27
N HIS A 127 -3.42 -5.56 23.42
CA HIS A 127 -3.85 -6.65 24.31
C HIS A 127 -4.09 -6.09 25.72
N ARG A 128 -5.35 -6.01 26.13
CA ARG A 128 -5.75 -6.02 27.55
C ARG A 128 -6.18 -7.44 27.90
N TYR A 129 -5.27 -8.20 28.50
CA TYR A 129 -5.61 -9.31 29.39
C TYR A 129 -4.88 -9.13 30.71
#